data_AF-J8J142-F1
#
_entry.id   AF-J8J142-F1
#
_cell.length_a   1.000
_cell.length_b   1.000
_cell.length_c   1.000
_cell.angle_alpha   90.00
_cell.angle_beta   90.00
_cell.angle_gamma   90.00
#
_symmetry.space_group_name_H-M   'P 1'
#
loop_
_entity.id
_entity.type
_entity.pdbx_description
1 polymer ?
#
loop_
_entity_poly.entity_id
_entity_poly.type
_entity_poly.pdbx_seq_one_letter_code
_entity_poly.pdbx_strand_id
1 'polypeptide(L)'
;MKLISKYILVCFFILSISFLVSCQKKVDEPIVNIEDTLTEKGNLKSIQLQEIKKNTIYEQVFFGNENGNDFFQGQIDRNDIAIEDKLLDKNLKSGVIPENYYVFLTGVTNKKKPTYLLGRIEQIDGKVIQWKQEVKSVQRKDANGVYQYDVYQYEVEFPKFEGERANVSFRYIWLNKENKCYGVADQLFILKKI
;
A
#
# COMPACT_ATOMS: atom_id res chain seq x y z
N MET A 1 -49.06 13.13 -19.69
CA MET A 1 -47.83 13.89 -19.32
C MET A 1 -47.15 13.47 -18.01
N LYS A 2 -47.47 12.32 -17.37
CA LYS A 2 -46.81 11.89 -16.11
C LYS A 2 -45.64 10.90 -16.29
N LEU A 3 -45.51 10.25 -17.45
CA LEU A 3 -44.42 9.29 -17.70
C LEU A 3 -43.08 9.96 -17.99
N ILE A 4 -43.06 11.06 -18.75
CA ILE A 4 -41.82 11.74 -19.15
C ILE A 4 -41.04 12.27 -17.93
N SER A 5 -41.75 12.71 -16.88
CA SER A 5 -41.16 13.20 -15.63
C SER A 5 -40.37 12.12 -14.86
N LYS A 6 -40.80 10.85 -14.89
CA LYS A 6 -40.11 9.76 -14.17
C LYS A 6 -38.77 9.39 -14.83
N TYR A 7 -38.71 9.38 -16.16
CA TYR A 7 -37.47 9.05 -16.87
C TYR A 7 -36.43 10.16 -16.78
N ILE A 8 -36.85 11.44 -16.77
CA ILE A 8 -35.94 12.58 -16.57
C ILE A 8 -35.30 12.53 -15.17
N LEU A 9 -36.06 12.18 -14.13
CA LEU A 9 -35.54 12.08 -12.77
C LEU A 9 -34.51 10.96 -12.62
N VAL A 10 -34.75 9.81 -13.26
CA VAL A 10 -33.82 8.66 -13.25
C VAL A 10 -32.54 9.01 -14.02
N CYS A 11 -32.64 9.70 -15.16
CA CYS A 11 -31.46 10.17 -15.90
C CYS A 11 -30.64 11.20 -15.10
N PHE A 12 -31.28 12.12 -14.37
CA PHE A 12 -30.57 13.03 -13.47
C PHE A 12 -29.89 12.30 -12.30
N PHE A 13 -30.52 11.25 -11.76
CA PHE A 13 -29.92 10.44 -10.71
C PHE A 13 -28.68 9.68 -11.21
N ILE A 14 -28.75 9.09 -12.41
CA ILE A 14 -27.62 8.38 -13.03
C ILE A 14 -26.49 9.35 -13.45
N LEU A 15 -26.83 10.56 -13.93
CA LEU A 15 -25.84 11.61 -14.21
C LEU A 15 -25.16 12.11 -12.92
N SER A 16 -25.90 12.24 -11.81
CA SER A 16 -25.33 12.68 -10.53
C SER A 16 -24.34 11.66 -9.94
N ILE A 17 -24.58 10.36 -10.14
CA ILE A 17 -23.66 9.29 -9.72
C ILE A 17 -22.38 9.31 -10.57
N SER A 18 -22.49 9.66 -11.86
CA SER A 18 -21.33 9.72 -12.77
C SER A 18 -20.51 11.02 -12.63
N PHE A 19 -21.08 12.10 -12.09
CA PHE A 19 -20.34 13.33 -11.76
C PHE A 19 -19.66 13.30 -10.37
N LEU A 20 -19.95 12.31 -9.52
CA LEU A 20 -19.26 12.09 -8.25
C LEU A 20 -17.96 11.31 -8.39
N VAL A 21 -17.57 10.91 -9.61
CA VAL A 21 -16.19 10.52 -9.91
C VAL A 21 -15.36 11.80 -9.96
N SER A 22 -15.23 12.39 -8.77
CA SER A 22 -14.38 13.50 -8.44
C SER A 22 -13.01 13.26 -9.04
N CYS A 23 -12.39 14.34 -9.54
CA CYS A 23 -11.01 14.38 -9.98
C CYS A 23 -10.11 14.07 -8.76
N GLN A 24 -10.05 12.79 -8.38
CA GLN A 24 -9.27 12.33 -7.25
C GLN A 24 -7.81 12.59 -7.61
N LYS A 25 -7.13 13.32 -6.73
CA LYS A 25 -5.69 13.50 -6.86
C LYS A 25 -5.05 12.12 -6.80
N LYS A 26 -4.14 11.83 -7.72
CA LYS A 26 -3.38 10.58 -7.67
C LYS A 26 -2.28 10.71 -6.61
N VAL A 27 -2.15 9.67 -5.78
CA VAL A 27 -0.96 9.45 -4.95
C VAL A 27 -0.01 8.50 -5.67
N ASP A 28 1.28 8.78 -5.53
CA ASP A 28 2.34 7.97 -6.13
C ASP A 28 2.48 6.66 -5.34
N GLU A 29 2.64 5.52 -6.02
CA GLU A 29 2.83 4.21 -5.38
C GLU A 29 4.08 4.22 -4.48
N PRO A 30 3.95 3.86 -3.18
CA PRO A 30 5.11 3.56 -2.35
C PRO A 30 5.85 2.31 -2.84
N ILE A 31 7.17 2.40 -2.97
CA ILE A 31 8.01 1.27 -3.38
C ILE A 31 8.40 0.48 -2.13
N VAL A 32 8.04 -0.81 -2.08
CA VAL A 32 8.47 -1.70 -0.99
C VAL A 32 9.83 -2.29 -1.34
N ASN A 33 10.82 -2.11 -0.49
CA ASN A 33 12.17 -2.62 -0.69
C ASN A 33 12.45 -3.68 0.37
N ILE A 34 12.91 -4.85 -0.05
CA ILE A 34 13.34 -5.96 0.81
C ILE A 34 14.83 -6.16 0.60
N GLU A 35 15.61 -5.95 1.65
CA GLU A 35 17.07 -6.07 1.63
C GLU A 35 17.53 -7.25 2.46
N ASP A 36 18.41 -8.08 1.90
CA ASP A 36 19.15 -9.11 2.62
C ASP A 36 20.20 -8.46 3.52
N THR A 37 20.24 -8.87 4.79
CA THR A 37 21.17 -8.31 5.79
C THR A 37 22.44 -9.14 5.98
N LEU A 38 22.56 -10.32 5.39
CA LEU A 38 23.69 -11.25 5.58
C LEU A 38 24.53 -11.49 4.33
N THR A 39 23.98 -11.28 3.13
CA THR A 39 24.69 -11.63 1.88
C THR A 39 25.75 -10.57 1.49
N GLU A 40 26.97 -11.04 1.18
CA GLU A 40 28.04 -10.18 0.64
C GLU A 40 27.64 -9.59 -0.73
N LYS A 41 27.98 -8.31 -0.93
CA LYS A 41 27.57 -7.30 -1.94
C LYS A 41 27.42 -7.71 -3.43
N GLY A 42 27.77 -8.92 -3.83
CA GLY A 42 27.79 -9.36 -5.22
C GLY A 42 26.46 -9.88 -5.79
N ASN A 43 25.62 -10.55 -4.98
CA ASN A 43 24.59 -11.45 -5.56
C ASN A 43 23.13 -11.18 -5.21
N LEU A 44 22.78 -10.39 -4.18
CA LEU A 44 21.38 -9.98 -3.95
C LEU A 44 21.31 -8.50 -3.55
N LYS A 45 21.04 -7.64 -4.54
CA LYS A 45 20.69 -6.23 -4.33
C LYS A 45 19.17 -6.12 -4.16
N SER A 46 18.75 -5.33 -3.16
CA SER A 46 17.38 -4.95 -2.79
C SER A 46 16.27 -5.35 -3.78
N ILE A 47 15.34 -6.18 -3.32
CA ILE A 47 14.16 -6.57 -4.08
C ILE A 47 13.13 -5.47 -3.94
N GLN A 48 12.82 -4.80 -5.05
CA GLN A 48 11.81 -3.75 -5.07
C GLN A 48 10.49 -4.28 -5.60
N LEU A 49 9.42 -4.06 -4.86
CA LEU A 49 8.05 -4.40 -5.21
C LEU A 49 7.32 -3.10 -5.59
N GLN A 50 6.85 -3.05 -6.83
CA GLN A 50 6.12 -1.93 -7.43
C GLN A 50 5.41 -2.38 -8.71
N GLU A 51 4.32 -1.72 -9.08
CA GLU A 51 3.38 -2.20 -10.09
C GLU A 51 4.04 -2.32 -11.47
N ILE A 52 4.93 -1.37 -11.80
CA ILE A 52 5.70 -1.38 -13.06
C ILE A 52 6.60 -2.62 -13.21
N LYS A 53 6.99 -3.28 -12.10
CA LYS A 53 7.74 -4.54 -12.12
C LYS A 53 6.85 -5.78 -12.18
N LYS A 54 5.51 -5.60 -12.20
CA LYS A 54 4.48 -6.65 -12.21
C LYS A 54 4.59 -7.60 -11.03
N ASN A 55 4.98 -7.10 -9.86
CA ASN A 55 5.09 -7.87 -8.63
C ASN A 55 4.21 -7.33 -7.49
N THR A 56 3.50 -6.22 -7.73
CA THR A 56 2.46 -5.68 -6.84
C THR A 56 1.21 -5.34 -7.63
N ILE A 57 0.10 -5.17 -6.92
CA ILE A 57 -1.08 -4.44 -7.36
C ILE A 57 -1.18 -3.22 -6.46
N TYR A 58 -1.36 -2.03 -7.05
CA TYR A 58 -1.57 -0.80 -6.30
C TYR A 58 -2.96 -0.23 -6.59
N GLU A 59 -3.74 -0.02 -5.54
CA GLU A 59 -5.11 0.48 -5.63
C GLU A 59 -5.31 1.68 -4.73
N GLN A 60 -5.53 2.85 -5.31
CA GLN A 60 -5.97 4.02 -4.57
C GLN A 60 -7.46 3.87 -4.25
N VAL A 61 -7.79 3.77 -2.95
CA VAL A 61 -9.18 3.67 -2.47
C VAL A 61 -9.80 5.06 -2.36
N PHE A 62 -9.06 6.01 -1.79
CA PHE A 62 -9.51 7.38 -1.62
C PHE A 62 -8.30 8.32 -1.52
N PHE A 63 -8.38 9.50 -2.13
CA PHE A 63 -7.39 10.54 -1.90
C PHE A 63 -7.99 11.94 -2.09
N GLY A 64 -8.27 12.57 -0.95
CA GLY A 64 -8.82 13.91 -0.82
C GLY A 64 -7.75 14.97 -0.59
N ASN A 65 -8.21 16.17 -0.24
CA ASN A 65 -7.34 17.27 0.19
C ASN A 65 -7.11 17.18 1.70
N GLU A 66 -5.87 17.24 2.16
CA GLU A 66 -5.50 17.24 3.58
C GLU A 66 -6.28 18.30 4.40
N ASN A 67 -6.47 19.48 3.79
CA ASN A 67 -7.22 20.63 4.36
C ASN A 67 -8.62 20.77 3.74
N GLY A 68 -9.15 19.71 3.14
CA GLY A 68 -10.48 19.70 2.53
C GLY A 68 -11.59 19.43 3.54
N ASN A 69 -12.80 19.21 3.00
CA ASN A 69 -13.99 18.85 3.77
C ASN A 69 -14.48 17.43 3.45
N ASP A 70 -13.82 16.74 2.52
CA ASP A 70 -14.16 15.38 2.10
C ASP A 70 -13.09 14.42 2.62
N PHE A 71 -13.50 13.52 3.50
CA PHE A 71 -12.64 12.61 4.24
C PHE A 71 -13.20 11.20 4.17
N PHE A 72 -12.30 10.22 4.08
CA PHE A 72 -12.66 8.81 4.05
C PHE A 72 -13.35 8.40 5.36
N GLN A 73 -14.57 7.87 5.25
CA GLN A 73 -15.39 7.40 6.38
C GLN A 73 -15.35 5.87 6.58
N GLY A 74 -14.56 5.16 5.76
CA GLY A 74 -14.43 3.70 5.86
C GLY A 74 -13.51 3.27 7.00
N GLN A 75 -13.26 1.96 7.07
CA GLN A 75 -12.42 1.34 8.09
C GLN A 75 -10.92 1.68 7.88
N ILE A 76 -10.25 2.15 8.94
CA ILE A 76 -8.83 2.56 8.92
C ILE A 76 -7.99 2.00 10.08
N ASP A 77 -8.57 1.15 10.93
CA ASP A 77 -7.86 0.54 12.08
C ASP A 77 -7.32 -0.85 11.79
N ARG A 78 -7.86 -1.52 10.78
CA ARG A 78 -7.40 -2.83 10.31
C ARG A 78 -7.36 -2.90 8.79
N ASN A 79 -6.48 -3.75 8.27
CA ASN A 79 -6.48 -4.12 6.86
C ASN A 79 -7.39 -5.33 6.65
N ASP A 80 -8.62 -5.10 6.21
CA ASP A 80 -9.67 -6.12 6.01
C ASP A 80 -9.85 -6.55 4.54
N ILE A 81 -8.86 -6.28 3.69
CA ILE A 81 -8.88 -6.69 2.30
C ILE A 81 -8.85 -8.22 2.18
N ALA A 82 -9.68 -8.77 1.30
CA ALA A 82 -9.59 -10.17 0.88
C ALA A 82 -8.43 -10.29 -0.13
N ILE A 83 -7.24 -10.68 0.34
CA ILE A 83 -6.03 -10.65 -0.49
C ILE A 83 -6.10 -11.71 -1.58
N GLU A 84 -6.43 -12.95 -1.21
CA GLU A 84 -6.54 -14.07 -2.16
C GLU A 84 -7.46 -13.72 -3.34
N ASP A 85 -8.69 -13.28 -3.07
CA ASP A 85 -9.66 -12.90 -4.12
C ASP A 85 -9.10 -11.86 -5.11
N LYS A 86 -8.33 -10.88 -4.61
CA LYS A 86 -7.73 -9.86 -5.46
C LYS A 86 -6.51 -10.35 -6.25
N LEU A 87 -5.86 -11.42 -5.81
CA LEU A 87 -4.67 -11.99 -6.43
C LEU A 87 -4.96 -13.18 -7.36
N LEU A 88 -6.07 -13.91 -7.18
CA LEU A 88 -6.38 -15.19 -7.85
C LEU A 88 -6.16 -15.18 -9.37
N ASP A 89 -6.57 -14.12 -10.06
CA ASP A 89 -6.50 -14.02 -11.52
C ASP A 89 -5.34 -13.13 -12.02
N LYS A 90 -4.42 -12.77 -11.13
CA LYS A 90 -3.35 -11.80 -11.44
C LYS A 90 -2.04 -12.54 -11.66
N ASN A 91 -1.50 -12.43 -12.87
CA ASN A 91 -0.17 -12.96 -13.19
C ASN A 91 0.93 -12.04 -12.63
N LEU A 92 1.12 -12.07 -11.31
CA LEU A 92 2.16 -11.35 -10.60
C LEU A 92 3.40 -12.21 -10.41
N LYS A 93 4.57 -11.58 -10.56
CA LYS A 93 5.84 -12.18 -10.13
C LYS A 93 5.90 -12.12 -8.60
N SER A 94 6.20 -13.25 -7.96
CA SER A 94 6.44 -13.25 -6.51
C SER A 94 7.69 -12.41 -6.19
N GLY A 95 7.54 -11.52 -5.22
CA GLY A 95 8.66 -10.97 -4.49
C GLY A 95 9.38 -12.08 -3.74
N VAL A 96 10.66 -11.88 -3.48
CA VAL A 96 11.49 -12.88 -2.83
C VAL A 96 11.92 -12.33 -1.46
N ILE A 97 11.97 -13.18 -0.44
CA ILE A 97 12.33 -12.79 0.93
C ILE A 97 13.45 -13.70 1.47
N PRO A 98 14.64 -13.18 1.77
CA PRO A 98 15.71 -13.96 2.37
C PRO A 98 15.42 -14.27 3.84
N GLU A 99 16.19 -15.16 4.47
CA GLU A 99 15.97 -15.55 5.88
C GLU A 99 16.12 -14.37 6.85
N ASN A 100 17.10 -13.50 6.58
CA ASN A 100 17.38 -12.31 7.36
C ASN A 100 17.24 -11.10 6.45
N TYR A 101 16.27 -10.25 6.76
CA TYR A 101 15.86 -9.18 5.87
C TYR A 101 15.46 -7.92 6.61
N TYR A 102 15.49 -6.81 5.87
CA TYR A 102 14.96 -5.53 6.26
C TYR A 102 13.94 -5.03 5.24
N VAL A 103 12.82 -4.48 5.68
CA VAL A 103 11.76 -3.95 4.80
C VAL A 103 11.61 -2.46 5.02
N PHE A 104 11.54 -1.69 3.93
CA PHE A 104 11.33 -0.25 3.99
C PHE A 104 10.65 0.29 2.74
N LEU A 105 10.00 1.45 2.89
CA LEU A 105 9.32 2.16 1.81
C LEU A 105 10.21 3.27 1.24
N THR A 106 10.17 3.45 -0.09
CA THR A 106 10.75 4.61 -0.80
C THR A 106 9.74 5.15 -1.83
N GLY A 107 10.12 6.18 -2.59
CA GLY A 107 9.23 6.82 -3.58
C GLY A 107 8.20 7.77 -2.98
N VAL A 108 8.14 7.86 -1.64
CA VAL A 108 7.23 8.73 -0.90
C VAL A 108 8.01 9.89 -0.30
N THR A 109 7.51 11.12 -0.42
CA THR A 109 8.16 12.30 0.20
C THR A 109 7.66 12.53 1.62
N ASN A 110 8.41 13.25 2.45
CA ASN A 110 7.93 13.64 3.80
C ASN A 110 6.58 14.38 3.79
N LYS A 111 6.26 15.15 2.74
CA LYS A 111 4.97 15.83 2.60
C LYS A 111 3.83 14.89 2.23
N LYS A 112 4.12 13.74 1.64
CA LYS A 112 3.14 12.72 1.23
C LYS A 112 3.33 11.40 1.97
N LYS A 113 4.00 11.40 3.12
CA LYS A 113 4.22 10.20 3.94
C LYS A 113 2.90 9.74 4.55
N PRO A 114 2.51 8.45 4.44
CA PRO A 114 1.40 7.92 5.22
C PRO A 114 1.63 8.16 6.71
N THR A 115 0.56 8.32 7.48
CA THR A 115 0.63 8.38 8.94
C THR A 115 0.80 6.97 9.49
N TYR A 116 0.02 6.02 8.98
CA TYR A 116 0.04 4.62 9.40
C TYR A 116 0.15 3.67 8.22
N LEU A 117 0.76 2.51 8.49
CA LEU A 117 0.70 1.32 7.65
C LEU A 117 -0.07 0.24 8.40
N LEU A 118 -1.07 -0.34 7.75
CA LEU A 118 -1.77 -1.52 8.23
C LEU A 118 -1.31 -2.72 7.40
N GLY A 119 -0.54 -3.61 8.02
CA GLY A 119 -0.06 -4.83 7.40
C GLY A 119 -1.02 -6.00 7.61
N ARG A 120 -1.11 -6.86 6.59
CA ARG A 120 -1.78 -8.15 6.64
C ARG A 120 -0.96 -9.18 5.88
N ILE A 121 -0.75 -10.34 6.49
CA ILE A 121 -0.13 -11.52 5.88
C ILE A 121 -1.13 -12.67 5.98
N GLU A 122 -1.46 -13.27 4.85
CA GLU A 122 -2.23 -14.51 4.73
C GLU A 122 -1.26 -15.64 4.35
N GLN A 123 -1.19 -16.65 5.21
CA GLN A 123 -0.32 -17.81 5.05
C GLN A 123 -1.08 -18.97 4.38
N ILE A 124 -0.32 -19.90 3.79
CA ILE A 124 -0.89 -21.07 3.08
C ILE A 124 -1.75 -21.96 4.00
N ASP A 125 -1.46 -21.99 5.30
CA ASP A 125 -2.22 -22.74 6.30
C ASP A 125 -3.52 -22.04 6.75
N GLY A 126 -3.85 -20.89 6.15
CA GLY A 126 -5.01 -20.07 6.49
C GLY A 126 -4.79 -19.12 7.68
N LYS A 127 -3.61 -19.12 8.31
CA LYS A 127 -3.31 -18.21 9.41
C LYS A 127 -3.12 -16.78 8.90
N VAL A 128 -3.76 -15.84 9.59
CA VAL A 128 -3.68 -14.41 9.29
C VAL A 128 -2.90 -13.68 10.38
N ILE A 129 -1.92 -12.87 9.98
CA ILE A 129 -1.20 -11.94 10.86
C ILE A 129 -1.55 -10.51 10.42
N GLN A 130 -1.92 -9.65 11.36
CA GLN A 130 -2.22 -8.24 11.09
C GLN A 130 -1.49 -7.35 12.10
N TRP A 131 -1.05 -6.18 11.65
CA TRP A 131 -0.43 -5.18 12.51
C TRP A 131 -0.69 -3.78 12.00
N LYS A 132 -0.57 -2.80 12.91
CA LYS A 132 -0.65 -1.37 12.64
C LYS A 132 0.61 -0.73 13.18
N GLN A 133 1.29 0.04 12.34
CA GLN A 133 2.49 0.79 12.73
C GLN A 133 2.41 2.23 12.25
N GLU A 134 3.03 3.13 13.01
CA GLU A 134 3.28 4.50 12.56
C GLU A 134 4.45 4.52 11.57
N VAL A 135 4.29 5.23 10.45
CA VAL A 135 5.35 5.30 9.43
C VAL A 135 6.38 6.34 9.85
N LYS A 136 7.57 5.90 10.27
CA LYS A 136 8.67 6.76 10.74
C LYS A 136 9.80 6.82 9.73
N SER A 137 10.35 8.02 9.53
CA SER A 137 11.50 8.20 8.65
C SER A 137 12.73 7.62 9.33
N VAL A 138 13.54 6.91 8.56
CA VAL A 138 14.84 6.41 8.99
C VAL A 138 15.93 7.00 8.10
N GLN A 139 17.08 7.29 8.69
CA GLN A 139 18.29 7.58 7.92
C GLN A 139 19.10 6.30 7.81
N ARG A 140 19.32 5.83 6.59
CA ARG A 140 20.18 4.65 6.35
C ARG A 140 21.39 5.03 5.52
N LYS A 141 22.46 4.32 5.80
CA LYS A 141 23.66 4.32 4.97
C LYS A 141 23.41 3.39 3.79
N ASP A 142 23.84 3.80 2.62
CA ASP A 142 23.87 2.93 1.46
C ASP A 142 24.93 1.83 1.61
N ALA A 143 25.05 0.98 0.59
CA ALA A 143 26.05 -0.09 0.57
C ALA A 143 27.49 0.42 0.75
N ASN A 144 27.78 1.70 0.49
CA ASN A 144 29.10 2.30 0.64
C ASN A 144 29.30 3.01 1.99
N GLY A 145 28.32 2.91 2.90
CA GLY A 145 28.39 3.55 4.21
C GLY A 145 28.04 5.03 4.20
N VAL A 146 27.49 5.55 3.10
CA VAL A 146 27.15 6.96 2.91
C VAL A 146 25.66 7.15 3.18
N TYR A 147 25.31 8.13 4.01
CA TYR A 147 23.91 8.49 4.25
C TYR A 147 23.28 9.06 2.99
N GLN A 148 22.09 8.55 2.62
CA GLN A 148 21.29 9.13 1.55
C GLN A 148 20.36 10.20 2.14
N TYR A 149 20.82 11.45 2.15
CA TYR A 149 20.04 12.57 2.70
C TYR A 149 18.82 12.98 1.85
N ASP A 150 18.83 12.63 0.56
CA ASP A 150 17.80 13.03 -0.40
C ASP A 150 16.73 11.96 -0.68
N VAL A 151 16.86 10.77 -0.07
CA VAL A 151 15.91 9.67 -0.24
C VAL A 151 15.18 9.46 1.08
N TYR A 152 13.89 9.79 1.09
CA TYR A 152 13.03 9.44 2.21
C TYR A 152 12.84 7.93 2.26
N GLN A 153 13.21 7.35 3.40
CA GLN A 153 13.08 5.93 3.68
C GLN A 153 12.26 5.75 4.95
N TYR A 154 11.34 4.80 4.91
CA TYR A 154 10.47 4.51 6.04
C TYR A 154 10.53 3.05 6.41
N GLU A 155 10.93 2.76 7.64
CA GLU A 155 11.01 1.38 8.14
C GLU A 155 9.63 0.74 8.17
N VAL A 156 9.61 -0.55 7.83
CA VAL A 156 8.41 -1.38 7.93
C VAL A 156 8.73 -2.54 8.87
N GLU A 157 8.09 -2.53 10.04
CA GLU A 157 8.00 -3.73 10.86
C GLU A 157 7.29 -4.81 10.04
N PHE A 158 7.95 -5.94 9.83
CA PHE A 158 7.44 -7.03 9.02
C PHE A 158 7.53 -8.35 9.79
N PRO A 159 6.42 -8.83 10.38
CA PRO A 159 6.40 -10.07 11.14
C PRO A 159 6.88 -11.26 10.31
N LYS A 160 7.59 -12.19 10.94
CA LYS A 160 7.91 -13.48 10.32
C LYS A 160 6.62 -14.27 10.09
N PHE A 161 6.59 -15.02 8.99
CA PHE A 161 5.50 -15.91 8.64
C PHE A 161 6.04 -17.33 8.39
N GLU A 162 5.18 -18.33 8.53
CA GLU A 162 5.46 -19.74 8.30
C GLU A 162 5.12 -20.16 6.86
N GLY A 163 5.73 -21.25 6.39
CA GLY A 163 5.56 -21.74 5.02
C GLY A 163 6.48 -21.07 3.99
N GLU A 164 6.43 -21.57 2.75
CA GLU A 164 7.31 -21.14 1.64
C GLU A 164 6.85 -19.86 0.96
N ARG A 165 5.55 -19.54 1.03
CA ARG A 165 4.95 -18.35 0.43
C ARG A 165 3.90 -17.74 1.36
N ALA A 166 3.67 -16.44 1.18
CA ALA A 166 2.55 -15.76 1.79
C ALA A 166 2.03 -14.64 0.89
N ASN A 167 0.74 -14.38 1.00
CA ASN A 167 0.07 -13.25 0.38
C ASN A 167 0.09 -12.08 1.36
N VAL A 168 0.45 -10.89 0.86
CA VAL A 168 0.70 -9.73 1.72
C VAL A 168 -0.09 -8.55 1.20
N SER A 169 -0.65 -7.77 2.12
CA SER A 169 -1.22 -6.47 1.82
C SER A 169 -0.78 -5.41 2.80
N PHE A 170 -0.46 -4.26 2.24
CA PHE A 170 -0.23 -3.01 2.94
C PHE A 170 -1.34 -2.03 2.61
N ARG A 171 -2.00 -1.53 3.65
CA ARG A 171 -2.92 -0.38 3.55
C ARG A 171 -2.24 0.86 4.12
N TYR A 172 -2.03 1.83 3.26
CA TYR A 172 -1.46 3.14 3.58
C TYR A 172 -2.58 4.08 4.00
N ILE A 173 -2.43 4.70 5.17
CA ILE A 173 -3.40 5.64 5.73
C ILE A 173 -2.76 7.01 5.89
N TRP A 174 -3.36 8.03 5.30
CA TRP A 174 -2.97 9.43 5.48
C TRP A 174 -4.01 10.16 6.35
N LEU A 175 -3.56 10.66 7.49
CA LEU A 175 -4.36 11.47 8.42
C LEU A 175 -3.81 12.89 8.46
N ASN A 176 -4.70 13.87 8.54
CA ASN A 176 -4.31 15.25 8.81
C ASN A 176 -4.09 15.48 10.32
N LYS A 177 -3.75 16.72 10.70
CA LYS A 177 -3.50 17.10 12.11
C LYS A 177 -4.71 16.95 13.04
N GLU A 178 -5.92 16.87 12.49
CA GLU A 178 -7.17 16.63 13.24
C GLU A 178 -7.55 15.14 13.28
N ASN A 179 -6.64 14.25 12.87
CA ASN A 179 -6.86 12.80 12.72
C ASN A 179 -7.96 12.42 11.71
N LYS A 180 -8.29 13.31 10.76
CA LYS A 180 -9.23 13.00 9.68
C LYS A 180 -8.48 12.32 8.53
N CYS A 181 -9.05 11.22 8.03
CA CYS A 181 -8.44 10.42 6.97
C CYS A 181 -8.68 11.07 5.60
N TYR A 182 -7.61 11.58 4.99
CA TYR A 182 -7.67 12.19 3.66
C TYR A 182 -7.08 11.29 2.56
N GLY A 183 -6.53 10.13 2.90
CA GLY A 183 -5.99 9.21 1.92
C GLY A 183 -5.97 7.76 2.40
N VAL A 184 -6.33 6.85 1.51
CA VAL A 184 -6.24 5.39 1.69
C VAL A 184 -5.82 4.76 0.36
N ALA A 185 -4.78 3.93 0.40
CA ALA A 185 -4.36 3.12 -0.74
C ALA A 185 -3.91 1.75 -0.27
N ASP A 186 -4.16 0.74 -1.09
CA ASP A 186 -3.80 -0.64 -0.84
C ASP A 186 -2.70 -1.07 -1.81
N GLN A 187 -1.72 -1.84 -1.34
CA GLN A 187 -0.73 -2.50 -2.17
C GLN A 187 -0.68 -3.98 -1.79
N LEU A 188 -0.82 -4.85 -2.78
CA LEU A 188 -0.90 -6.30 -2.59
C LEU A 188 0.23 -6.98 -3.36
N PHE A 189 0.83 -8.01 -2.76
CA PHE A 189 1.92 -8.76 -3.39
C PHE A 189 2.09 -10.13 -2.77
N ILE A 190 2.80 -11.00 -3.49
CA ILE A 190 3.11 -12.37 -3.06
C ILE A 190 4.59 -12.43 -2.71
N LEU A 191 4.93 -12.97 -1.53
CA LEU A 191 6.31 -13.23 -1.15
C LEU A 191 6.60 -14.73 -1.17
N LYS A 192 7.81 -15.09 -1.60
CA LYS A 192 8.38 -16.44 -1.54
C LYS A 192 9.72 -16.41 -0.81
N LYS A 193 9.92 -17.32 0.15
CA LYS A 193 11.22 -17.51 0.82
C LYS A 193 12.28 -18.05 -0.15
N ILE A 194 13.54 -17.65 0.03
CA ILE A 194 14.72 -18.27 -0.59
C ILE A 194 15.25 -19.36 0.31
#